data_AF-A0A3B8WXM6-F1
#
_entry.id   AF-A0A3B8WXM6-F1
#
_cell.length_a   1.000
_cell.length_b   1.000
_cell.length_c   1.000
_cell.angle_alpha   90.00
_cell.angle_beta   90.00
_cell.angle_gamma   90.00
#
_symmetry.space_group_name_H-M   'P 1'
#
loop_
_entity.id
_entity.type
_entity.pdbx_description
1 polymer ?
#
loop_
_entity_poly.entity_id
_entity_poly.type
_entity_poly.pdbx_seq_one_letter_code
_entity_poly.pdbx_strand_id
1 'polypeptide(L)' 'MFTIILGLLLIGFCVCACLPQVLGWGPEIIAAIKGVAPVFCALAGLIMIFIGVADIQDKAEARKEEKEA' A
#
# COMPACT_ATOMS: atom_id res chain seq x y z
N MET A 1 -22.89 6.45 11.97
CA MET A 1 -23.12 5.16 12.66
C MET A 1 -23.26 4.00 11.67
N PHE A 2 -24.10 4.11 10.64
CA PHE A 2 -24.27 3.07 9.61
C PHE A 2 -22.97 2.59 8.94
N THR A 3 -22.07 3.51 8.54
CA THR A 3 -20.79 3.18 7.89
C THR A 3 -19.85 2.38 8.80
N ILE A 4 -19.83 2.69 10.10
CA ILE A 4 -19.02 1.98 11.10
C ILE A 4 -19.55 0.54 11.25
N ILE A 5 -20.88 0.37 11.34
CA ILE A 5 -21.52 -0.95 11.45
C ILE A 5 -21.26 -1.78 10.20
N LEU A 6 -21.42 -1.19 9.01
CA LEU A 6 -21.15 -1.86 7.75
C LEU A 6 -19.68 -2.27 7.63
N GLY A 7 -18.76 -1.37 8.02
CA GLY A 7 -17.32 -1.67 8.05
C GLY A 7 -17.00 -2.84 8.98
N LEU A 8 -17.56 -2.85 10.19
CA LEU A 8 -17.36 -3.93 11.14
C LEU A 8 -17.91 -5.26 10.62
N LEU A 9 -19.08 -5.24 9.96
CA LEU A 9 -19.69 -6.42 9.35
C LEU A 9 -18.83 -7.00 8.21
N LEU A 10 -18.27 -6.14 7.36
CA LEU A 10 -17.38 -6.56 6.27
C LEU A 10 -16.06 -7.14 6.79
N ILE A 11 -15.49 -6.54 7.85
CA ILE A 11 -14.30 -7.08 8.52
C ILE A 11 -14.63 -8.44 9.15
N GLY A 12 -15.76 -8.57 9.83
CA GLY A 12 -16.23 -9.82 10.41
C GLY A 12 -16.41 -10.92 9.35
N PHE A 13 -17.02 -10.59 8.22
CA PHE A 13 -17.13 -11.50 7.08
C PHE A 13 -15.76 -11.94 6.56
N CYS A 14 -14.82 -11.01 6.41
CA CYS A 14 -13.45 -11.33 5.96
C CYS A 14 -12.76 -12.32 6.90
N VAL A 15 -12.87 -12.11 8.21
CA VAL A 15 -12.31 -13.03 9.22
C VAL A 15 -12.98 -14.40 9.12
N CYS A 16 -14.32 -14.47 9.08
CA CYS A 16 -15.06 -15.72 8.93
C CYS A 16 -14.72 -16.45 7.61
N ALA A 17 -14.51 -15.71 6.51
CA ALA A 17 -14.13 -16.28 5.23
C ALA A 17 -12.76 -16.99 5.28
N CYS A 18 -11.83 -16.47 6.08
CA CYS A 18 -10.51 -17.07 6.30
C CYS A 18 -10.54 -18.35 7.15
N LEU A 19 -11.58 -18.58 7.95
CA LEU A 19 -11.62 -19.75 8.84
C LEU A 19 -11.90 -21.05 8.03
N PRO A 20 -11.10 -22.11 8.22
CA PRO A 20 -11.25 -23.38 7.49
C PRO A 20 -12.55 -24.12 7.80
N GLN A 21 -13.17 -23.84 8.95
CA GLN A 21 -14.44 -24.43 9.39
C GLN A 21 -15.68 -23.75 8.79
N VAL A 22 -15.53 -22.61 8.10
CA VAL A 22 -16.65 -21.83 7.55
C VAL A 22 -16.62 -21.87 6.02
N LEU A 23 -15.76 -21.03 5.41
CA LEU A 23 -15.57 -20.97 3.96
C LEU A 23 -14.17 -21.44 3.54
N GLY A 24 -13.18 -21.32 4.41
CA GLY A 24 -11.82 -21.79 4.17
C GLY A 24 -11.07 -21.06 3.05
N TRP A 25 -11.49 -19.85 2.67
CA TRP A 25 -10.91 -19.07 1.57
C TRP A 25 -9.57 -18.42 1.90
N GLY A 26 -8.96 -18.74 3.04
CA GLY A 26 -7.66 -18.20 3.43
C GLY A 26 -6.59 -18.36 2.34
N PRO A 27 -6.40 -19.56 1.74
CA PRO A 27 -5.44 -19.76 0.66
C PRO A 27 -5.73 -18.91 -0.60
N GLU A 28 -6.99 -18.81 -1.00
CA GLU A 28 -7.43 -18.04 -2.17
C GLU A 28 -7.23 -16.54 -1.97
N ILE A 29 -7.53 -16.04 -0.77
CA ILE A 29 -7.27 -14.64 -0.38
C ILE A 29 -5.76 -14.35 -0.43
N ILE A 30 -4.95 -15.25 0.11
CA ILE A 30 -3.48 -15.11 0.08
C ILE A 30 -2.98 -15.15 -1.37
N ALA A 31 -3.52 -16.02 -2.22
CA ALA A 31 -3.16 -16.08 -3.63
C ALA A 31 -3.51 -14.77 -4.37
N ALA A 32 -4.68 -14.20 -4.10
CA ALA A 32 -5.08 -12.90 -4.65
C ALA A 32 -4.14 -11.78 -4.20
N ILE A 33 -3.81 -11.72 -2.90
CA ILE A 33 -2.86 -10.74 -2.36
C ILE A 33 -1.48 -10.90 -3.00
N LYS A 34 -0.99 -12.14 -3.16
CA LYS A 34 0.29 -12.42 -3.84
C LYS A 34 0.29 -11.97 -5.30
N GLY A 35 -0.85 -12.02 -5.99
CA GLY A 35 -0.99 -11.50 -7.35
C GLY A 35 -0.99 -9.97 -7.44
N VAL A 36 -1.67 -9.31 -6.51
CA VAL A 36 -1.82 -7.83 -6.51
C VAL A 36 -0.60 -7.12 -5.92
N ALA A 37 0.05 -7.71 -4.91
CA ALA A 37 1.21 -7.15 -4.22
C ALA A 37 2.35 -6.71 -5.17
N PRO A 38 2.85 -7.53 -6.12
CA PRO A 38 3.93 -7.12 -7.01
C PRO A 38 3.54 -5.96 -7.92
N VAL A 39 2.29 -5.93 -8.41
CA VAL A 39 1.79 -4.82 -9.23
C VAL A 39 1.73 -3.53 -8.42
N PHE A 40 1.22 -3.59 -7.19
CA PHE A 40 1.20 -2.45 -6.28
C PHE A 40 2.62 -1.97 -5.95
N CYS A 41 3.55 -2.89 -5.64
CA CYS A 41 4.94 -2.56 -5.38
C CYS A 41 5.63 -1.90 -6.59
N ALA A 42 5.38 -2.39 -7.81
CA ALA A 42 5.94 -1.80 -9.02
C ALA A 42 5.43 -0.37 -9.23
N LEU A 43 4.13 -0.14 -9.06
CA LEU A 43 3.53 1.19 -9.19
C LEU A 43 4.00 2.15 -8.10
N ALA A 44 3.97 1.72 -6.84
CA ALA A 44 4.45 2.52 -5.71
C ALA A 44 5.95 2.83 -5.84
N GLY A 45 6.76 1.84 -6.22
CA GLY A 45 8.19 1.99 -6.46
C GLY A 45 8.50 2.96 -7.58
N LEU A 46 7.75 2.90 -8.69
CA LEU A 46 7.88 3.85 -9.79
C LEU A 46 7.60 5.29 -9.32
N ILE A 47 6.54 5.50 -8.55
CA ILE A 47 6.23 6.81 -7.96
C ILE A 47 7.37 7.28 -7.04
N MET A 48 7.91 6.39 -6.21
CA MET A 48 9.02 6.72 -5.30
C MET A 48 10.31 7.11 -6.03
N ILE A 49 10.61 6.52 -7.19
CA ILE A 49 11.76 6.93 -8.00
C ILE A 49 11.61 8.39 -8.44
N PHE A 50 10.44 8.79 -8.93
CA PHE A 50 10.20 10.17 -9.34
C PHE A 50 10.32 11.16 -8.17
N ILE A 51 9.74 10.82 -7.01
CA ILE A 51 9.85 11.65 -5.80
C ILE A 51 11.31 11.75 -5.34
N GLY A 52 12.04 10.63 -5.34
CA GLY A 52 13.44 10.60 -4.91
C GLY A 52 14.36 11.41 -5.82
N VAL A 53 14.14 11.38 -7.15
CA VAL A 53 14.90 12.21 -8.08
C VAL A 53 14.65 13.70 -7.84
N ALA A 54 13.39 14.10 -7.63
CA ALA A 54 13.05 15.49 -7.32
C ALA A 54 13.69 15.94 -6.00
N ASP A 55 13.58 15.14 -4.93
CA ASP A 55 14.17 15.45 -3.62
C ASP A 55 15.72 15.58 -3.67
N ILE A 56 16.40 14.79 -4.51
CA ILE A 56 17.85 14.91 -4.72
C ILE A 56 18.21 16.21 -5.43
N GLN A 57 17.45 16.60 -6.46
CA GLN A 57 17.70 17.84 -7.21
C GLN A 57 17.48 19.08 -6.32
N ASP A 58 16.36 19.13 -5.61
CA ASP A 58 16.05 20.23 -4.69
C ASP A 58 17.12 20.37 -3.59
N LYS A 59 17.59 19.26 -3.02
CA LYS A 59 18.68 19.28 -2.03
C LYS A 59 20.03 19.69 -2.61
N ALA A 60 20.29 19.39 -3.88
CA ALA A 60 21.53 19.78 -4.54
C ALA A 60 21.56 21.29 -4.85
N GLU A 61 20.41 21.86 -5.21
CA GLU A 61 20.25 23.29 -5.49
C GLU A 61 20.33 24.12 -4.21
N ALA A 62 19.61 23.73 -3.15
CA ALA A 62 19.69 24.40 -1.85
C ALA A 62 21.13 24.47 -1.30
N ARG A 63 21.92 23.40 -1.47
CA ARG A 63 23.34 23.36 -1.05
C ARG A 63 24.24 24.27 -1.88
N LYS A 64 23.84 24.67 -3.08
CA LYS A 64 24.60 25.63 -3.90
C LYS A 64 24.29 27.06 -3.46
N GLU A 65 23.01 27.38 -3.25
CA GLU A 65 22.59 28.68 -2.74
C GLU A 65 23.22 28.99 -1.37
N GLU A 66 23.28 28.02 -0.46
CA GLU A 66 23.98 28.17 0.84
C GLU A 66 25.49 28.41 0.73
N LYS A 67 26.12 28.06 -0.40
CA LYS A 67 27.56 28.29 -0.63
C LYS A 67 27.85 29.59 -1.37
N GLU A 68 26.84 30.14 -2.04
CA GLU A 68 26.94 31.41 -2.76
C GLU A 68 26.50 32.61 -1.90
N ALA A 69 25.79 32.36 -0.79
CA ALA A 69 25.47 33.34 0.27
C ALA A 69 26.58 33.43 1.34
#